data_AF-A0A4P6PMA9-F1
#
_entry.id   AF-A0A4P6PMA9-F1
#
_cell.length_a   1.000
_cell.length_b   1.000
_cell.length_c   1.000
_cell.angle_alpha   90.00
_cell.angle_beta   90.00
_cell.angle_gamma   90.00
#
_symmetry.space_group_name_H-M   'P 1'
#
loop_
_entity.id
_entity.type
_entity.pdbx_description
1 polymer ?
#
loop_
_entity_poly.entity_id
_entity_poly.type
_entity_poly.pdbx_seq_one_letter_code
_entity_poly.pdbx_strand_id
1 'polypeptide(L)'
;MEKALRGMNENGLCMWGGHGVDPFYYNPETLWKIMKGTRGKKSVFIWPELTILHKKEFPFAVEHLFAPFAEHARKYNSTLYLRSKHNFWLGNIYRPEWSRFLSGEFADVAVPSMEETQDQAQDLSLAGRLGLWSSGVFSSWGTRCARDNPSFTRNRQFSHQELPNHFLRNAVYHVAYGATYINNFSISSAYSDYMNILWELIGSGALYIPKREEIVSFNPVHLGMITPDERYMREAHSTTTSIRYDEAFHPENPYVFSRLDGAWSGAKVTDWDFSTYAAGVKDRRQNFLAPYPNGMVLITPPQTGVFADPNAPRGTLAEHLHPMYGNLLKEHITNGRHYFSSDGKETFSADVYAERVRAEIEAGTEKMPLTVSGGVAWVCAQTAPHHLRLTLIDSGYLNPSRKTAKVEFHAVNPLKITDLLSGEQIAPGRVCEVDVPCGLFRFLDIELTQPL
;
A
#
# COMPACT_ATOMS: atom_id res chain seq x y z
N MET A 1 21.25 25.09 7.44
CA MET A 1 22.21 24.01 7.09
C MET A 1 22.88 23.42 8.32
N GLU A 2 23.75 24.15 9.05
CA GLU A 2 24.51 23.59 10.18
C GLU A 2 23.64 22.91 11.24
N LYS A 3 22.50 23.53 11.59
CA LYS A 3 21.52 22.93 12.52
C LYS A 3 21.02 21.55 12.06
N ALA A 4 20.77 21.38 10.77
CA ALA A 4 20.32 20.09 10.22
C ALA A 4 21.44 19.05 10.29
N LEU A 5 22.67 19.43 9.93
CA LEU A 5 23.83 18.53 9.96
C LEU A 5 24.24 18.10 11.36
N ARG A 6 23.93 18.89 12.41
CA ARG A 6 24.08 18.46 13.80
C ARG A 6 23.19 17.27 14.18
N GLY A 7 22.12 17.01 13.43
CA GLY A 7 21.24 15.86 13.62
C GLY A 7 21.73 14.57 12.95
N MET A 8 22.89 14.61 12.27
CA MET A 8 23.47 13.42 11.64
C MET A 8 24.16 12.53 12.68
N ASN A 9 23.95 11.21 12.59
CA ASN A 9 24.61 10.21 13.44
C ASN A 9 25.55 9.29 12.62
N GLU A 10 25.99 8.16 13.19
CA GLU A 10 26.82 7.21 12.44
C GLU A 10 26.13 6.70 11.17
N ASN A 11 24.81 6.47 11.24
CA ASN A 11 23.99 5.86 10.18
C ASN A 11 23.49 6.85 9.11
N GLY A 12 23.56 8.16 9.39
CA GLY A 12 23.21 9.19 8.41
C GLY A 12 22.30 10.27 8.97
N LEU A 13 21.44 10.83 8.12
CA LEU A 13 20.54 11.93 8.45
C LEU A 13 19.10 11.58 8.07
N CYS A 14 18.17 11.74 9.00
CA CYS A 14 16.74 11.74 8.72
C CYS A 14 16.15 13.08 9.15
N MET A 15 15.48 13.78 8.25
CA MET A 15 14.90 15.08 8.56
C MET A 15 13.66 15.37 7.73
N TRP A 16 12.87 16.36 8.15
CA TRP A 16 11.82 16.91 7.30
C TRP A 16 12.45 17.75 6.19
N GLY A 17 12.08 17.48 4.94
CA GLY A 17 12.43 18.30 3.78
C GLY A 17 11.48 19.48 3.58
N GLY A 18 10.28 19.39 4.16
CA GLY A 18 9.25 20.43 4.16
C GLY A 18 7.97 19.88 4.76
N HIS A 19 6.82 20.42 4.34
CA HIS A 19 5.49 19.89 4.69
C HIS A 19 4.60 19.92 3.45
N GLY A 20 3.57 19.08 3.36
CA GLY A 20 2.76 19.00 2.15
C GLY A 20 1.91 20.25 1.88
N VAL A 21 1.61 21.03 2.92
CA VAL A 21 0.99 22.36 2.80
C VAL A 21 2.01 23.51 2.69
N ASP A 22 3.28 23.23 2.92
CA ASP A 22 4.40 24.18 2.80
C ASP A 22 5.64 23.45 2.23
N PRO A 23 5.60 23.08 0.93
CA PRO A 23 6.63 22.23 0.34
C PRO A 23 8.00 22.92 0.33
N PHE A 24 8.02 24.25 0.27
CA PHE A 24 9.22 25.10 0.21
C PHE A 24 9.67 25.64 1.57
N TYR A 25 9.32 24.97 2.68
CA TYR A 25 9.80 25.33 4.02
C TYR A 25 11.32 25.59 4.06
N TYR A 26 12.09 24.77 3.32
CA TYR A 26 13.46 25.08 2.97
C TYR A 26 13.55 25.50 1.50
N ASN A 27 14.32 26.55 1.23
CA ASN A 27 14.75 26.85 -0.13
C ASN A 27 15.52 25.64 -0.71
N PRO A 28 15.27 25.23 -1.97
CA PRO A 28 15.96 24.12 -2.62
C PRO A 28 17.50 24.17 -2.51
N GLU A 29 18.11 25.36 -2.62
CA GLU A 29 19.55 25.57 -2.41
C GLU A 29 20.05 25.11 -1.06
N THR A 30 19.24 25.31 -0.02
CA THR A 30 19.58 24.86 1.32
C THR A 30 19.53 23.34 1.39
N LEU A 31 18.56 22.70 0.74
CA LEU A 31 18.47 21.24 0.68
C LEU A 31 19.68 20.62 -0.04
N TRP A 32 20.09 21.17 -1.18
CA TRP A 32 21.27 20.67 -1.90
C TRP A 32 22.56 20.82 -1.09
N LYS A 33 22.72 21.95 -0.37
CA LYS A 33 23.85 22.17 0.54
C LYS A 33 23.85 21.18 1.71
N ILE A 34 22.67 20.83 2.26
CA ILE A 34 22.54 19.81 3.30
C ILE A 34 22.92 18.43 2.74
N MET A 35 22.40 18.02 1.58
CA MET A 35 22.75 16.75 0.91
C MET A 35 24.26 16.63 0.70
N LYS A 36 24.89 17.67 0.15
CA LYS A 36 26.35 17.70 -0.01
C LYS A 36 27.08 17.57 1.34
N GLY A 37 26.53 18.20 2.38
CA GLY A 37 27.03 18.16 3.74
C GLY A 37 26.98 16.79 4.42
N THR A 38 26.18 15.83 3.92
CA THR A 38 26.16 14.45 4.45
C THR A 38 27.38 13.63 4.03
N ARG A 39 28.18 14.14 3.08
CA ARG A 39 29.42 13.51 2.59
C ARG A 39 29.21 12.06 2.12
N GLY A 40 28.07 11.79 1.47
CA GLY A 40 27.72 10.48 0.91
C GLY A 40 27.07 9.50 1.89
N LYS A 41 26.96 9.85 3.18
CA LYS A 41 26.12 9.10 4.12
C LYS A 41 24.66 9.13 3.66
N LYS A 42 23.91 8.06 3.96
CA LYS A 42 22.49 7.98 3.65
C LYS A 42 21.75 9.17 4.27
N SER A 43 20.91 9.82 3.48
CA SER A 43 19.98 10.81 4.02
C SER A 43 18.56 10.62 3.54
N VAL A 44 17.59 10.76 4.44
CA VAL A 44 16.16 10.65 4.14
C VAL A 44 15.50 11.98 4.44
N PHE A 45 14.90 12.59 3.41
CA PHE A 45 14.16 13.84 3.52
C PHE A 45 12.68 13.56 3.37
N ILE A 46 11.92 13.86 4.43
CA ILE A 46 10.50 13.53 4.54
C ILE A 46 9.66 14.75 4.16
N TRP A 47 8.74 14.57 3.22
CA TRP A 47 7.61 15.49 3.01
C TRP A 47 6.32 14.86 3.55
N PRO A 48 5.94 15.19 4.79
CA PRO A 48 4.71 14.72 5.40
C PRO A 48 3.48 15.45 4.86
N GLU A 49 2.31 14.86 5.03
CA GLU A 49 1.02 15.48 4.75
C GLU A 49 0.83 16.09 3.36
N LEU A 50 1.39 15.45 2.31
CA LEU A 50 1.11 15.87 0.93
C LEU A 50 -0.40 15.71 0.65
N THR A 51 -1.13 16.83 0.75
CA THR A 51 -2.61 16.91 0.86
C THR A 51 -3.24 17.91 -0.10
N ILE A 52 -2.58 19.05 -0.34
CA ILE A 52 -3.07 20.15 -1.21
C ILE A 52 -2.74 19.94 -2.70
N LEU A 53 -2.51 18.68 -3.09
CA LEU A 53 -1.94 18.28 -4.38
C LEU A 53 -2.88 18.49 -5.55
N HIS A 54 -4.16 18.64 -5.24
CA HIS A 54 -5.23 18.98 -6.19
C HIS A 54 -5.29 20.48 -6.52
N LYS A 55 -4.54 21.34 -5.81
CA LYS A 55 -4.52 22.77 -6.11
C LYS A 55 -3.74 23.05 -7.40
N LYS A 56 -4.19 24.05 -8.16
CA LYS A 56 -3.63 24.38 -9.48
C LYS A 56 -2.15 24.75 -9.43
N GLU A 57 -1.66 25.19 -8.28
CA GLU A 57 -0.30 25.64 -8.06
C GLU A 57 0.65 24.48 -7.69
N PHE A 58 0.14 23.30 -7.33
CA PHE A 58 1.01 22.20 -6.90
C PHE A 58 1.96 21.66 -7.99
N PRO A 59 1.64 21.66 -9.30
CA PRO A 59 2.60 21.34 -10.35
C PRO A 59 3.92 22.12 -10.24
N PHE A 60 3.89 23.37 -9.76
CA PHE A 60 5.08 24.16 -9.49
C PHE A 60 6.02 23.48 -8.48
N ALA A 61 5.48 22.88 -7.42
CA ALA A 61 6.28 22.16 -6.44
C ALA A 61 6.87 20.86 -7.02
N VAL A 62 6.13 20.17 -7.89
CA VAL A 62 6.67 18.97 -8.57
C VAL A 62 7.84 19.34 -9.48
N GLU A 63 7.67 20.38 -10.29
CA GLU A 63 8.67 20.85 -11.27
C GLU A 63 9.90 21.50 -10.62
N HIS A 64 9.72 22.36 -9.62
CA HIS A 64 10.82 23.18 -9.09
C HIS A 64 11.40 22.68 -7.76
N LEU A 65 10.77 21.70 -7.12
CA LEU A 65 11.27 21.09 -5.88
C LEU A 65 11.47 19.59 -6.04
N PHE A 66 10.41 18.81 -6.26
CA PHE A 66 10.50 17.35 -6.12
C PHE A 66 11.33 16.69 -7.21
N ALA A 67 11.13 17.03 -8.48
CA ALA A 67 11.92 16.44 -9.56
C ALA A 67 13.40 16.88 -9.49
N PRO A 68 13.74 18.18 -9.31
CA PRO A 68 15.13 18.59 -9.10
C PRO A 68 15.75 17.99 -7.84
N PHE A 69 14.97 17.80 -6.77
CA PHE A 69 15.43 17.10 -5.58
C PHE A 69 15.82 15.67 -5.91
N ALA A 70 14.97 14.91 -6.62
CA ALA A 70 15.25 13.52 -7.00
C ALA A 70 16.52 13.41 -7.85
N GLU A 71 16.71 14.31 -8.82
CA GLU A 71 17.94 14.39 -9.63
C GLU A 71 19.20 14.64 -8.78
N HIS A 72 19.12 15.55 -7.80
CA HIS A 72 20.23 15.83 -6.90
C HIS A 72 20.48 14.69 -5.91
N ALA A 73 19.41 14.02 -5.47
CA ALA A 73 19.46 12.98 -4.45
C ALA A 73 20.35 11.80 -4.87
N ARG A 74 20.35 11.47 -6.17
CA ARG A 74 21.25 10.46 -6.76
C ARG A 74 22.73 10.74 -6.55
N LYS A 75 23.13 12.02 -6.58
CA LYS A 75 24.54 12.43 -6.45
C LYS A 75 25.05 12.26 -5.02
N TYR A 76 24.16 12.21 -4.03
CA TYR A 76 24.50 12.34 -2.61
C TYR A 76 23.87 11.26 -1.72
N ASN A 77 23.51 10.08 -2.28
CA ASN A 77 22.90 8.97 -1.53
C ASN A 77 21.69 9.43 -0.68
N SER A 78 20.87 10.30 -1.25
CA SER A 78 19.70 10.85 -0.58
C SER A 78 18.41 10.18 -1.06
N THR A 79 17.40 10.20 -0.21
CA THR A 79 16.07 9.64 -0.47
C THR A 79 15.03 10.73 -0.30
N LEU A 80 14.16 10.84 -1.31
CA LEU A 80 12.93 11.61 -1.27
C LEU A 80 11.82 10.73 -0.67
N TYR A 81 11.46 10.97 0.58
CA TYR A 81 10.40 10.21 1.25
C TYR A 81 9.09 10.98 1.20
N LEU A 82 8.20 10.55 0.30
CA LEU A 82 6.90 11.19 0.06
C LEU A 82 5.86 10.54 0.97
N ARG A 83 5.39 11.28 1.97
CA ARG A 83 4.36 10.82 2.91
C ARG A 83 3.06 11.57 2.64
N SER A 84 2.23 10.98 1.81
CA SER A 84 1.02 11.60 1.26
C SER A 84 -0.25 11.25 2.03
N LYS A 85 -1.33 12.02 1.88
CA LYS A 85 -2.65 11.66 2.44
C LYS A 85 -3.63 11.26 1.34
N HIS A 86 -4.70 10.59 1.76
CA HIS A 86 -5.85 10.26 0.91
C HIS A 86 -5.44 9.46 -0.32
N ASN A 87 -6.14 9.60 -1.44
CA ASN A 87 -5.91 8.82 -2.65
C ASN A 87 -4.69 9.25 -3.48
N PHE A 88 -3.59 9.73 -2.88
CA PHE A 88 -2.41 10.13 -3.65
C PHE A 88 -1.87 9.01 -4.55
N TRP A 89 -1.69 7.82 -3.98
CA TRP A 89 -1.09 6.66 -4.66
C TRP A 89 -2.05 5.93 -5.61
N LEU A 90 -3.31 6.35 -5.68
CA LEU A 90 -4.32 5.87 -6.62
C LEU A 90 -5.04 7.02 -7.34
N GLY A 91 -4.39 8.17 -7.43
CA GLY A 91 -4.97 9.41 -7.93
C GLY A 91 -3.91 10.39 -8.41
N ASN A 92 -3.43 11.28 -7.54
CA ASN A 92 -2.51 12.36 -7.92
C ASN A 92 -1.24 11.89 -8.65
N ILE A 93 -0.65 10.75 -8.26
CA ILE A 93 0.54 10.20 -8.93
C ILE A 93 0.30 9.89 -10.43
N TYR A 94 -0.97 9.69 -10.83
CA TYR A 94 -1.41 9.43 -12.20
C TYR A 94 -1.76 10.70 -12.99
N ARG A 95 -1.51 11.89 -12.42
CA ARG A 95 -1.68 13.18 -13.12
C ARG A 95 -0.43 13.54 -13.92
N PRO A 96 -0.55 14.33 -15.01
CA PRO A 96 0.56 14.62 -15.92
C PRO A 96 1.80 15.21 -15.24
N GLU A 97 1.64 16.05 -14.21
CA GLU A 97 2.75 16.66 -13.48
C GLU A 97 3.64 15.63 -12.77
N TRP A 98 3.11 14.45 -12.42
CA TRP A 98 3.83 13.36 -11.77
C TRP A 98 4.38 12.32 -12.75
N SER A 99 4.21 12.51 -14.07
CA SER A 99 4.59 11.54 -15.11
C SER A 99 6.02 11.01 -15.00
N ARG A 100 6.99 11.87 -14.66
CA ARG A 100 8.39 11.46 -14.43
C ARG A 100 8.55 10.50 -13.25
N PHE A 101 7.78 10.71 -12.17
CA PHE A 101 7.76 9.76 -11.06
C PHE A 101 7.06 8.47 -11.47
N LEU A 102 5.89 8.56 -12.12
CA LEU A 102 5.10 7.42 -12.57
C LEU A 102 5.82 6.56 -13.62
N SER A 103 6.72 7.13 -14.43
CA SER A 103 7.52 6.40 -15.40
C SER A 103 8.55 5.47 -14.76
N GLY A 104 8.79 5.62 -13.45
CA GLY A 104 9.91 5.00 -12.74
C GLY A 104 11.23 5.72 -12.96
N GLU A 105 11.22 6.91 -13.58
CA GLU A 105 12.43 7.70 -13.78
C GLU A 105 13.18 7.85 -12.48
N PHE A 106 12.52 8.00 -11.32
CA PHE A 106 13.10 8.24 -10.00
C PHE A 106 12.98 7.06 -9.01
N ALA A 107 12.83 5.83 -9.50
CA ALA A 107 12.54 4.67 -8.68
C ALA A 107 13.56 4.39 -7.55
N ASP A 108 14.83 4.72 -7.78
CA ASP A 108 15.98 4.51 -6.89
C ASP A 108 16.05 5.49 -5.70
N VAL A 109 15.42 6.66 -5.83
CA VAL A 109 15.53 7.75 -4.84
C VAL A 109 14.20 8.14 -4.20
N ALA A 110 13.08 7.92 -4.87
CA ALA A 110 11.75 8.23 -4.34
C ALA A 110 11.16 7.02 -3.60
N VAL A 111 10.68 7.27 -2.38
CA VAL A 111 10.01 6.25 -1.56
C VAL A 111 8.58 6.69 -1.28
N PRO A 112 7.58 5.95 -1.78
CA PRO A 112 6.18 6.20 -1.50
C PRO A 112 5.84 5.73 -0.08
N SER A 113 5.13 6.57 0.66
CA SER A 113 4.56 6.27 1.98
C SER A 113 3.24 7.01 2.12
N MET A 114 2.42 6.60 3.09
CA MET A 114 1.19 7.32 3.38
C MET A 114 1.15 7.83 4.82
N GLU A 115 0.46 8.95 5.02
CA GLU A 115 -0.12 9.37 6.29
C GLU A 115 -1.63 9.14 6.24
N GLU A 116 -2.06 8.02 6.82
CA GLU A 116 -3.41 7.47 6.68
C GLU A 116 -4.39 8.01 7.73
N THR A 117 -4.04 9.09 8.41
CA THR A 117 -4.95 9.76 9.34
C THR A 117 -6.11 10.33 8.55
N GLN A 118 -7.34 10.04 8.99
CA GLN A 118 -8.59 10.46 8.34
C GLN A 118 -8.82 9.89 6.94
N ASP A 119 -8.00 8.95 6.50
CA ASP A 119 -8.22 8.31 5.22
C ASP A 119 -9.48 7.42 5.29
N GLN A 120 -10.17 7.27 4.16
CA GLN A 120 -11.38 6.44 4.04
C GLN A 120 -11.09 5.10 3.35
N ALA A 121 -9.94 4.96 2.68
CA ALA A 121 -9.63 3.82 1.84
C ALA A 121 -8.18 3.32 2.00
N GLN A 122 -7.81 2.97 3.23
CA GLN A 122 -6.47 2.45 3.53
C GLN A 122 -6.14 1.16 2.75
N ASP A 123 -7.15 0.34 2.47
CA ASP A 123 -7.03 -0.85 1.62
C ASP A 123 -6.56 -0.47 0.21
N LEU A 124 -7.22 0.51 -0.42
CA LEU A 124 -6.86 1.00 -1.74
C LEU A 124 -5.49 1.70 -1.76
N SER A 125 -5.18 2.45 -0.69
CA SER A 125 -3.87 3.06 -0.48
C SER A 125 -2.74 2.04 -0.51
N LEU A 126 -2.90 0.93 0.22
CA LEU A 126 -1.92 -0.15 0.25
C LEU A 126 -1.81 -0.79 -1.13
N ALA A 127 -2.93 -1.16 -1.75
CA ALA A 127 -2.96 -1.74 -3.10
C ALA A 127 -2.29 -0.85 -4.16
N GLY A 128 -2.48 0.48 -4.08
CA GLY A 128 -1.82 1.46 -4.95
C GLY A 128 -0.32 1.57 -4.73
N ARG A 129 0.14 1.63 -3.48
CA ARG A 129 1.59 1.65 -3.19
C ARG A 129 2.27 0.36 -3.61
N LEU A 130 1.65 -0.78 -3.33
CA LEU A 130 2.16 -2.08 -3.76
C LEU A 130 2.17 -2.18 -5.29
N GLY A 131 1.12 -1.74 -5.96
CA GLY A 131 1.08 -1.78 -7.42
C GLY A 131 2.13 -0.87 -8.07
N LEU A 132 2.39 0.32 -7.53
CA LEU A 132 3.48 1.19 -7.99
C LEU A 132 4.86 0.57 -7.72
N TRP A 133 5.09 0.01 -6.54
CA TRP A 133 6.35 -0.67 -6.21
C TRP A 133 6.59 -1.90 -7.09
N SER A 134 5.61 -2.81 -7.16
CA SER A 134 5.68 -4.04 -7.94
C SER A 134 5.70 -3.81 -9.44
N SER A 135 5.26 -2.65 -9.96
CA SER A 135 5.38 -2.29 -11.39
C SER A 135 6.66 -1.52 -11.73
N GLY A 136 7.61 -1.41 -10.80
CA GLY A 136 8.90 -0.75 -11.06
C GLY A 136 8.90 0.77 -10.92
N VAL A 137 7.76 1.40 -10.60
CA VAL A 137 7.70 2.86 -10.39
C VAL A 137 8.60 3.29 -9.24
N PHE A 138 8.69 2.45 -8.20
CA PHE A 138 9.58 2.66 -7.07
C PHE A 138 10.36 1.38 -6.75
N SER A 139 11.61 1.51 -6.32
CA SER A 139 12.46 0.38 -5.91
C SER A 139 12.15 -0.10 -4.50
N SER A 140 11.62 0.78 -3.65
CA SER A 140 11.22 0.50 -2.27
C SER A 140 9.96 1.27 -1.91
N TRP A 141 9.33 0.92 -0.79
CA TRP A 141 8.19 1.65 -0.27
C TRP A 141 8.23 1.70 1.26
N GLY A 142 7.47 2.64 1.81
CA GLY A 142 7.45 2.94 3.23
C GLY A 142 6.10 2.74 3.87
N THR A 143 6.15 2.41 5.16
CA THR A 143 5.00 2.37 6.05
C THR A 143 5.11 3.49 7.07
N ARG A 144 4.03 4.26 7.25
CA ARG A 144 3.89 5.10 8.42
C ARG A 144 3.34 4.25 9.53
N CYS A 145 4.17 4.17 10.53
CA CYS A 145 3.81 3.65 11.80
C CYS A 145 3.29 4.82 12.62
N ALA A 146 2.04 4.84 13.07
CA ALA A 146 1.57 5.94 13.91
C ALA A 146 0.34 5.54 14.70
N ARG A 147 0.22 6.13 15.88
CA ARG A 147 -0.76 5.74 16.88
C ARG A 147 -2.11 6.43 16.67
N ASP A 148 -2.15 7.52 15.91
CA ASP A 148 -3.37 8.26 15.58
C ASP A 148 -4.08 7.77 14.31
N ASN A 149 -3.57 6.69 13.69
CA ASN A 149 -4.21 6.02 12.55
C ASN A 149 -5.67 5.61 12.83
N PRO A 150 -6.07 5.22 14.06
CA PRO A 150 -7.48 4.98 14.38
C PRO A 150 -8.38 6.23 14.41
N SER A 151 -8.01 7.33 13.77
CA SER A 151 -8.88 8.49 13.57
C SER A 151 -9.47 8.49 12.16
N PHE A 152 -10.72 8.04 12.02
CA PHE A 152 -11.43 7.98 10.73
C PHE A 152 -12.39 9.15 10.47
N THR A 153 -12.72 9.94 11.51
CA THR A 153 -13.53 11.16 11.40
C THR A 153 -12.99 12.23 12.35
N ARG A 154 -12.67 13.43 11.83
CA ARG A 154 -12.16 14.53 12.68
C ARG A 154 -13.23 15.17 13.54
N ASN A 155 -14.45 15.28 13.03
CA ASN A 155 -15.55 15.97 13.72
C ASN A 155 -15.98 15.23 15.00
N ARG A 156 -15.62 13.95 15.15
CA ARG A 156 -15.88 13.15 16.35
C ARG A 156 -14.60 12.72 17.06
N GLN A 157 -13.48 13.41 16.81
CA GLN A 157 -12.23 13.14 17.50
C GLN A 157 -12.30 13.63 18.94
N PHE A 158 -12.97 12.87 19.80
CA PHE A 158 -12.60 12.78 21.20
C PHE A 158 -11.54 11.67 21.28
N SER A 159 -10.41 11.96 21.94
CA SER A 159 -9.32 11.03 22.28
C SER A 159 -8.19 10.79 21.24
N HIS A 160 -6.99 11.08 21.74
CA HIS A 160 -5.68 10.62 21.29
C HIS A 160 -5.58 9.10 21.54
N GLN A 161 -6.32 8.29 20.76
CA GLN A 161 -6.34 6.83 20.94
C GLN A 161 -5.03 6.23 20.45
N GLU A 162 -4.02 6.26 21.30
CA GLU A 162 -2.68 5.82 20.95
C GLU A 162 -2.50 4.32 21.22
N LEU A 163 -3.18 3.48 20.43
CA LEU A 163 -3.20 2.03 20.63
C LEU A 163 -2.00 1.34 19.94
N PRO A 164 -0.97 0.90 20.68
CA PRO A 164 0.25 0.41 20.04
C PRO A 164 0.06 -0.95 19.35
N ASN A 165 -0.92 -1.75 19.79
CA ASN A 165 -1.24 -3.02 19.14
C ASN A 165 -1.73 -2.83 17.68
N HIS A 166 -2.48 -1.75 17.40
CA HIS A 166 -2.93 -1.42 16.04
C HIS A 166 -1.74 -1.08 15.15
N PHE A 167 -0.79 -0.29 15.69
CA PHE A 167 0.47 0.01 15.04
C PHE A 167 1.23 -1.28 14.68
N LEU A 168 1.39 -2.20 15.63
CA LEU A 168 2.24 -3.38 15.43
C LEU A 168 1.65 -4.31 14.36
N ARG A 169 0.34 -4.60 14.44
CA ARG A 169 -0.32 -5.42 13.41
C ARG A 169 -0.22 -4.81 12.02
N ASN A 170 -0.42 -3.50 11.89
CA ASN A 170 -0.28 -2.80 10.61
C ASN A 170 1.17 -2.84 10.08
N ALA A 171 2.14 -2.63 10.96
CA ALA A 171 3.55 -2.69 10.60
C ALA A 171 3.97 -4.09 10.15
N VAL A 172 3.56 -5.13 10.89
CA VAL A 172 3.77 -6.54 10.49
C VAL A 172 3.16 -6.80 9.11
N TYR A 173 1.94 -6.33 8.86
CA TYR A 173 1.27 -6.50 7.58
C TYR A 173 2.03 -5.84 6.42
N HIS A 174 2.43 -4.58 6.57
CA HIS A 174 3.17 -3.86 5.55
C HIS A 174 4.59 -4.41 5.32
N VAL A 175 5.29 -4.81 6.39
CA VAL A 175 6.62 -5.40 6.28
C VAL A 175 6.57 -6.79 5.63
N ALA A 176 5.55 -7.58 5.90
CA ALA A 176 5.32 -8.85 5.21
C ALA A 176 5.05 -8.65 3.71
N TYR A 177 4.60 -7.47 3.28
CA TYR A 177 4.54 -7.04 1.87
C TYR A 177 5.81 -6.31 1.37
N GLY A 178 6.92 -6.37 2.09
CA GLY A 178 8.21 -5.83 1.64
C GLY A 178 8.45 -4.35 1.94
N ALA A 179 7.69 -3.73 2.85
CA ALA A 179 8.02 -2.37 3.29
C ALA A 179 9.40 -2.34 3.98
N THR A 180 10.29 -1.47 3.50
CA THR A 180 11.69 -1.37 4.00
C THR A 180 11.97 -0.06 4.70
N TYR A 181 11.11 0.95 4.51
CA TYR A 181 11.19 2.21 5.23
C TYR A 181 10.08 2.29 6.27
N ILE A 182 10.43 2.03 7.52
CA ILE A 182 9.52 2.12 8.65
C ILE A 182 9.70 3.49 9.29
N ASN A 183 8.73 4.39 9.09
CA ASN A 183 8.80 5.76 9.60
C ASN A 183 7.89 5.93 10.82
N ASN A 184 8.48 6.16 12.00
CA ASN A 184 7.79 6.74 13.17
C ASN A 184 8.76 7.40 14.17
N PHE A 185 8.19 8.05 15.20
CA PHE A 185 8.80 8.65 16.39
C PHE A 185 10.04 7.91 16.92
N SER A 186 10.89 8.66 17.65
CA SER A 186 12.12 8.13 18.25
C SER A 186 11.92 6.78 18.95
N ILE A 187 12.87 5.86 18.71
CA ILE A 187 13.01 4.56 19.39
C ILE A 187 13.22 4.75 20.91
N SER A 188 13.52 5.96 21.37
CA SER A 188 13.70 6.29 22.79
C SER A 188 12.45 6.83 23.49
N SER A 189 11.28 6.83 22.84
CA SER A 189 10.04 7.27 23.49
C SER A 189 9.49 6.19 24.42
N ALA A 190 8.69 6.55 25.43
CA ALA A 190 8.03 5.61 26.35
C ALA A 190 7.02 4.64 25.66
N TYR A 191 6.97 4.65 24.33
CA TYR A 191 6.03 3.92 23.49
C TYR A 191 6.75 3.12 22.39
N SER A 192 8.08 2.98 22.48
CA SER A 192 8.92 2.27 21.51
C SER A 192 8.87 0.75 21.62
N ASP A 193 8.30 0.19 22.69
CA ASP A 193 8.32 -1.26 22.95
C ASP A 193 7.76 -2.08 21.79
N TYR A 194 6.70 -1.60 21.15
CA TYR A 194 6.12 -2.27 19.99
C TYR A 194 6.99 -2.14 18.74
N MET A 195 7.75 -1.06 18.62
CA MET A 195 8.76 -0.92 17.57
C MET A 195 9.92 -1.87 17.82
N ASN A 196 10.33 -2.08 19.07
CA ASN A 196 11.35 -3.07 19.43
C ASN A 196 10.88 -4.49 19.10
N ILE A 197 9.63 -4.85 19.42
CA ILE A 197 9.04 -6.14 19.02
C ILE A 197 9.10 -6.31 17.50
N LEU A 198 8.72 -5.29 16.73
CA LEU A 198 8.81 -5.34 15.27
C LEU A 198 10.26 -5.61 14.80
N TRP A 199 11.24 -4.91 15.37
CA TRP A 199 12.65 -5.11 15.04
C TRP A 199 13.17 -6.48 15.46
N GLU A 200 12.74 -7.03 16.59
CA GLU A 200 13.10 -8.39 17.02
C GLU A 200 12.49 -9.45 16.09
N LEU A 201 11.23 -9.27 15.65
CA LEU A 201 10.59 -10.15 14.67
C LEU A 201 11.33 -10.14 13.33
N ILE A 202 11.79 -8.96 12.87
CA ILE A 202 12.60 -8.82 11.67
C ILE A 202 13.99 -9.46 11.88
N GLY A 203 14.66 -9.11 12.97
CA GLY A 203 16.03 -9.55 13.26
C GLY A 203 16.17 -11.06 13.50
N SER A 204 15.12 -11.70 14.05
CA SER A 204 15.04 -13.15 14.19
C SER A 204 14.68 -13.87 12.88
N GLY A 205 14.22 -13.15 11.86
CA GLY A 205 13.72 -13.72 10.61
C GLY A 205 12.33 -14.34 10.70
N ALA A 206 11.63 -14.21 11.84
CA ALA A 206 10.25 -14.66 12.00
C ALA A 206 9.29 -13.86 11.09
N LEU A 207 9.46 -12.53 11.06
CA LEU A 207 8.84 -11.66 10.07
C LEU A 207 9.80 -11.50 8.89
N TYR A 208 9.47 -12.18 7.79
CA TYR A 208 10.22 -12.10 6.55
C TYR A 208 9.90 -10.80 5.81
N ILE A 209 10.94 -10.17 5.22
CA ILE A 209 10.79 -8.99 4.37
C ILE A 209 11.05 -9.45 2.93
N PRO A 210 10.01 -9.76 2.15
CA PRO A 210 10.19 -10.24 0.79
C PRO A 210 10.57 -9.10 -0.16
N LYS A 211 11.24 -9.47 -1.25
CA LYS A 211 11.27 -8.70 -2.48
C LYS A 211 9.94 -8.85 -3.21
N ARG A 212 9.71 -7.98 -4.20
CA ARG A 212 8.49 -7.98 -5.03
C ARG A 212 8.24 -9.32 -5.73
N GLU A 213 9.32 -9.92 -6.26
CA GLU A 213 9.28 -11.15 -7.02
C GLU A 213 9.14 -12.40 -6.14
N GLU A 214 9.24 -12.25 -4.82
CA GLU A 214 9.07 -13.34 -3.85
C GLU A 214 7.62 -13.41 -3.36
N ILE A 215 6.79 -12.37 -3.54
CA ILE A 215 5.41 -12.36 -3.08
C ILE A 215 4.51 -13.15 -4.04
N VAL A 216 3.81 -14.13 -3.49
CA VAL A 216 2.93 -15.06 -4.24
C VAL A 216 1.47 -14.97 -3.78
N SER A 217 1.16 -14.00 -2.92
CA SER A 217 -0.21 -13.64 -2.49
C SER A 217 -0.84 -12.49 -3.29
N PHE A 218 -0.25 -12.09 -4.42
CA PHE A 218 -0.93 -11.21 -5.37
C PHE A 218 -1.93 -12.01 -6.19
N ASN A 219 -3.11 -11.42 -6.45
CA ASN A 219 -4.03 -11.97 -7.44
C ASN A 219 -3.46 -11.67 -8.84
N PRO A 220 -3.60 -12.57 -9.83
CA PRO A 220 -3.17 -12.31 -11.20
C PRO A 220 -3.98 -11.20 -11.90
N VAL A 221 -5.16 -10.84 -11.38
CA VAL A 221 -5.90 -9.66 -11.82
C VAL A 221 -5.33 -8.40 -11.15
N HIS A 222 -5.22 -7.31 -11.92
CA HIS A 222 -4.86 -5.99 -11.40
C HIS A 222 -5.67 -4.88 -12.07
N LEU A 223 -5.72 -3.71 -11.43
CA LEU A 223 -6.29 -2.50 -11.99
C LEU A 223 -5.20 -1.61 -12.59
N GLY A 224 -5.32 -1.27 -13.86
CA GLY A 224 -4.56 -0.20 -14.51
C GLY A 224 -5.24 1.15 -14.26
N MET A 225 -4.62 2.01 -13.45
CA MET A 225 -5.14 3.35 -13.16
C MET A 225 -4.66 4.34 -14.21
N ILE A 226 -5.60 5.00 -14.91
CA ILE A 226 -5.30 6.10 -15.83
C ILE A 226 -5.48 7.44 -15.13
N THR A 227 -5.33 8.55 -15.87
CA THR A 227 -5.59 9.89 -15.33
C THR A 227 -6.95 9.93 -14.64
N PRO A 228 -7.00 10.26 -13.34
CA PRO A 228 -8.20 10.12 -12.54
C PRO A 228 -9.30 11.10 -12.94
N ASP A 229 -10.56 10.70 -12.78
CA ASP A 229 -11.70 11.61 -12.94
C ASP A 229 -11.63 12.76 -11.91
N GLU A 230 -11.86 13.99 -12.36
CA GLU A 230 -11.72 15.20 -11.53
C GLU A 230 -12.72 15.23 -10.35
N ARG A 231 -13.93 14.67 -10.52
CA ARG A 231 -14.90 14.58 -9.44
C ARG A 231 -14.51 13.52 -8.43
N TYR A 232 -14.06 12.35 -8.90
CA TYR A 232 -13.45 11.33 -8.05
C TYR A 232 -12.31 11.91 -7.20
N MET A 233 -11.39 12.66 -7.82
CA MET A 233 -10.29 13.32 -7.09
C MET A 233 -10.79 14.31 -6.05
N ARG A 234 -11.75 15.15 -6.42
CA ARG A 234 -12.30 16.15 -5.49
C ARG A 234 -12.94 15.51 -4.26
N GLU A 235 -13.69 14.43 -4.44
CA GLU A 235 -14.35 13.71 -3.33
C GLU A 235 -13.32 12.96 -2.49
N ALA A 236 -12.37 12.26 -3.10
CA ALA A 236 -11.30 11.55 -2.41
C ALA A 236 -10.42 12.44 -1.52
N HIS A 237 -10.31 13.74 -1.83
CA HIS A 237 -9.55 14.70 -1.04
C HIS A 237 -10.40 15.51 -0.04
N SER A 238 -11.67 15.16 0.14
CA SER A 238 -12.61 15.92 0.97
C SER A 238 -12.97 15.21 2.29
N THR A 239 -12.01 14.60 2.96
CA THR A 239 -12.25 13.76 4.15
C THR A 239 -12.70 14.53 5.41
N THR A 240 -12.63 15.87 5.40
CA THR A 240 -13.11 16.72 6.51
C THR A 240 -14.53 17.25 6.32
N THR A 241 -15.08 17.19 5.10
CA THR A 241 -16.41 17.73 4.81
C THR A 241 -17.46 16.63 4.92
N SER A 242 -18.44 16.78 5.81
CA SER A 242 -19.49 15.79 6.07
C SER A 242 -20.84 16.09 5.41
N ILE A 243 -20.89 17.06 4.49
CA ILE A 243 -22.13 17.58 3.87
C ILE A 243 -22.09 17.54 2.34
N ARG A 244 -21.31 16.61 1.76
CA ARG A 244 -21.14 16.49 0.30
C ARG A 244 -22.04 15.46 -0.36
N TYR A 245 -22.86 14.76 0.42
CA TYR A 245 -23.87 13.87 -0.16
C TYR A 245 -24.86 14.69 -1.00
N ASP A 246 -25.12 14.18 -2.20
CA ASP A 246 -26.02 14.73 -3.20
C ASP A 246 -26.98 13.60 -3.58
N GLU A 247 -28.23 13.74 -3.16
CA GLU A 247 -29.28 12.72 -3.31
C GLU A 247 -29.72 12.51 -4.76
N ALA A 248 -29.52 13.50 -5.64
CA ALA A 248 -29.84 13.38 -7.05
C ALA A 248 -28.67 12.77 -7.84
N PHE A 249 -27.43 13.06 -7.42
CA PHE A 249 -26.26 12.61 -8.14
C PHE A 249 -25.77 11.21 -7.73
N HIS A 250 -25.57 10.95 -6.44
CA HIS A 250 -24.86 9.74 -6.00
C HIS A 250 -25.60 8.43 -6.32
N PRO A 251 -26.95 8.35 -6.27
CA PRO A 251 -27.65 7.13 -6.67
C PRO A 251 -27.46 6.77 -8.14
N GLU A 252 -27.32 7.77 -9.02
CA GLU A 252 -27.25 7.59 -10.48
C GLU A 252 -25.81 7.55 -11.02
N ASN A 253 -24.79 7.67 -10.14
CA ASN A 253 -23.39 7.79 -10.54
C ASN A 253 -22.51 6.83 -9.73
N PRO A 254 -22.51 5.53 -10.07
CA PRO A 254 -21.69 4.53 -9.39
C PRO A 254 -20.21 4.75 -9.71
N TYR A 255 -19.37 4.69 -8.67
CA TYR A 255 -17.91 4.83 -8.80
C TYR A 255 -17.23 3.49 -8.56
N VAL A 256 -16.09 3.27 -9.23
CA VAL A 256 -15.20 2.15 -8.95
C VAL A 256 -14.66 2.25 -7.52
N PHE A 257 -14.22 3.45 -7.13
CA PHE A 257 -13.84 3.80 -5.76
C PHE A 257 -14.81 4.84 -5.21
N SER A 258 -15.72 4.42 -4.36
CA SER A 258 -16.83 5.23 -3.85
C SER A 258 -16.67 5.57 -2.36
N ARG A 259 -17.43 6.57 -1.92
CA ARG A 259 -17.61 6.89 -0.49
C ARG A 259 -16.30 7.31 0.19
N LEU A 260 -15.52 8.15 -0.46
CA LEU A 260 -14.15 8.50 -0.05
C LEU A 260 -14.04 9.83 0.70
N ASP A 261 -15.12 10.60 0.78
CA ASP A 261 -15.17 11.85 1.51
C ASP A 261 -15.65 11.68 2.97
N GLY A 262 -15.60 12.77 3.73
CA GLY A 262 -15.98 12.78 5.14
C GLY A 262 -17.48 12.59 5.42
N ALA A 263 -18.36 12.70 4.42
CA ALA A 263 -19.79 12.41 4.58
C ALA A 263 -20.05 10.91 4.72
N TRP A 264 -19.10 10.09 4.24
CA TRP A 264 -19.22 8.65 4.23
C TRP A 264 -18.40 7.94 5.32
N SER A 265 -17.83 8.67 6.27
CA SER A 265 -17.01 8.08 7.34
C SER A 265 -17.77 7.01 8.11
N GLY A 266 -17.30 5.77 7.98
CA GLY A 266 -17.92 4.58 8.55
C GLY A 266 -19.24 4.12 7.94
N ALA A 267 -19.64 4.68 6.80
CA ALA A 267 -20.76 4.18 6.01
C ALA A 267 -20.41 2.82 5.37
N LYS A 268 -21.42 1.97 5.17
CA LYS A 268 -21.30 0.74 4.37
C LYS A 268 -20.67 1.09 3.01
N VAL A 269 -19.87 0.23 2.41
CA VAL A 269 -19.46 0.40 1.01
C VAL A 269 -20.52 -0.23 0.08
N THR A 270 -20.67 0.27 -1.15
CA THR A 270 -21.56 -0.36 -2.14
C THR A 270 -21.01 -1.72 -2.56
N ASP A 271 -21.89 -2.61 -3.03
CA ASP A 271 -21.48 -3.98 -3.38
C ASP A 271 -20.60 -4.04 -4.64
N TRP A 272 -20.64 -2.98 -5.47
CA TRP A 272 -19.81 -2.80 -6.67
C TRP A 272 -18.59 -1.92 -6.47
N ASP A 273 -18.33 -1.43 -5.26
CA ASP A 273 -17.07 -0.77 -4.98
C ASP A 273 -15.94 -1.79 -5.01
N PHE A 274 -14.80 -1.42 -5.59
CA PHE A 274 -13.65 -2.30 -5.70
C PHE A 274 -13.16 -2.82 -4.35
N SER A 275 -13.17 -2.00 -3.29
CA SER A 275 -12.83 -2.42 -1.93
C SER A 275 -13.69 -3.59 -1.45
N THR A 276 -14.97 -3.64 -1.85
CA THR A 276 -15.90 -4.67 -1.39
C THR A 276 -15.55 -6.04 -1.93
N TYR A 277 -15.43 -6.17 -3.26
CA TYR A 277 -15.22 -7.49 -3.88
C TYR A 277 -13.75 -7.89 -4.03
N ALA A 278 -12.81 -6.94 -4.06
CA ALA A 278 -11.38 -7.27 -4.09
C ALA A 278 -10.82 -7.47 -2.67
N ALA A 279 -11.12 -6.54 -1.76
CA ALA A 279 -10.50 -6.50 -0.43
C ALA A 279 -11.36 -7.11 0.69
N GLY A 280 -12.65 -7.37 0.44
CA GLY A 280 -13.59 -7.85 1.46
C GLY A 280 -14.00 -6.77 2.47
N VAL A 281 -13.83 -5.48 2.11
CA VAL A 281 -14.19 -4.34 2.96
C VAL A 281 -15.70 -4.16 3.01
N LYS A 282 -16.24 -3.81 4.17
CA LYS A 282 -17.68 -3.66 4.39
C LYS A 282 -18.11 -2.22 4.63
N ASP A 283 -17.23 -1.38 5.15
CA ASP A 283 -17.48 0.02 5.47
C ASP A 283 -16.19 0.85 5.44
N ARG A 284 -16.34 2.18 5.44
CA ARG A 284 -15.24 3.16 5.45
C ARG A 284 -14.82 3.55 6.88
N ARG A 285 -14.73 2.58 7.81
CA ARG A 285 -14.23 2.88 9.17
C ARG A 285 -12.71 2.90 9.16
N GLN A 286 -12.02 1.75 9.08
CA GLN A 286 -10.55 1.68 9.19
C GLN A 286 -10.02 0.36 8.60
N ASN A 287 -9.65 0.37 7.32
CA ASN A 287 -9.34 -0.85 6.58
C ASN A 287 -7.82 -1.11 6.44
N PHE A 288 -7.05 -0.79 7.48
CA PHE A 288 -5.59 -0.99 7.51
C PHE A 288 -5.16 -2.46 7.37
N LEU A 289 -6.01 -3.38 7.83
CA LEU A 289 -5.77 -4.82 7.78
C LEU A 289 -6.84 -5.49 6.92
N ALA A 290 -7.08 -4.96 5.72
CA ALA A 290 -8.09 -5.53 4.82
C ALA A 290 -7.74 -7.00 4.46
N PRO A 291 -8.73 -7.91 4.45
CA PRO A 291 -8.47 -9.35 4.38
C PRO A 291 -8.02 -9.85 2.99
N TYR A 292 -8.49 -9.25 1.89
CA TYR A 292 -8.17 -9.70 0.52
C TYR A 292 -8.28 -11.24 0.35
N PRO A 293 -9.49 -11.82 0.50
CA PRO A 293 -9.65 -13.28 0.56
C PRO A 293 -9.17 -14.00 -0.69
N ASN A 294 -9.19 -13.31 -1.84
CA ASN A 294 -8.76 -13.82 -3.14
C ASN A 294 -7.32 -13.38 -3.51
N GLY A 295 -6.54 -12.90 -2.54
CA GLY A 295 -5.22 -12.31 -2.78
C GLY A 295 -5.27 -10.80 -3.03
N MET A 296 -4.14 -10.13 -2.80
CA MET A 296 -4.01 -8.69 -2.98
C MET A 296 -4.13 -8.34 -4.47
N VAL A 297 -5.12 -7.52 -4.81
CA VAL A 297 -5.34 -7.04 -6.19
C VAL A 297 -4.64 -5.69 -6.33
N LEU A 298 -3.59 -5.66 -7.15
CA LEU A 298 -2.72 -4.47 -7.31
C LEU A 298 -3.42 -3.35 -8.10
N ILE A 299 -3.07 -2.10 -7.79
CA ILE A 299 -3.43 -0.93 -8.60
C ILE A 299 -2.14 -0.34 -9.18
N THR A 300 -1.97 -0.47 -10.49
CA THR A 300 -0.72 -0.22 -11.22
C THR A 300 -0.91 0.87 -12.28
N PRO A 301 0.19 1.43 -12.83
CA PRO A 301 0.12 2.07 -14.14
C PRO A 301 -0.40 1.09 -15.20
N PRO A 302 -1.04 1.57 -16.27
CA PRO A 302 -1.48 0.70 -17.36
C PRO A 302 -0.30 -0.05 -17.99
N GLN A 303 -0.47 -1.35 -18.20
CA GLN A 303 0.54 -2.25 -18.71
C GLN A 303 0.39 -2.50 -20.21
N THR A 304 -0.86 -2.47 -20.71
CA THR A 304 -1.18 -2.77 -22.11
C THR A 304 -2.16 -1.77 -22.73
N GLY A 305 -2.32 -1.82 -24.05
CA GLY A 305 -3.31 -1.03 -24.77
C GLY A 305 -2.93 0.45 -24.98
N VAL A 306 -3.92 1.27 -25.32
CA VAL A 306 -3.71 2.68 -25.71
C VAL A 306 -3.28 3.59 -24.53
N PHE A 307 -3.42 3.10 -23.31
CA PHE A 307 -3.11 3.83 -22.09
C PHE A 307 -1.72 3.50 -21.51
N ALA A 308 -1.08 2.45 -22.03
CA ALA A 308 0.26 2.07 -21.57
C ALA A 308 1.31 3.05 -22.08
N ASP A 309 2.33 3.26 -21.25
CA ASP A 309 3.58 3.94 -21.67
C ASP A 309 4.64 2.85 -21.93
N PRO A 310 4.82 2.40 -23.18
CA PRO A 310 5.75 1.32 -23.51
C PRO A 310 7.22 1.74 -23.39
N ASN A 311 7.50 3.05 -23.28
CA ASN A 311 8.86 3.58 -23.18
C ASN A 311 9.24 3.92 -21.74
N ALA A 312 8.36 3.64 -20.77
CA ALA A 312 8.61 3.94 -19.38
C ALA A 312 9.83 3.16 -18.85
N PRO A 313 10.81 3.82 -18.20
CA PRO A 313 12.00 3.16 -17.65
C PRO A 313 11.69 2.04 -16.64
N ARG A 314 10.52 2.07 -15.99
CA ARG A 314 10.08 1.04 -15.03
C ARG A 314 9.92 -0.36 -15.62
N GLY A 315 9.80 -0.52 -16.94
CA GLY A 315 9.47 -1.81 -17.56
C GLY A 315 8.01 -2.22 -17.34
N THR A 316 7.76 -3.52 -17.41
CA THR A 316 6.42 -4.12 -17.26
C THR A 316 6.25 -4.75 -15.88
N LEU A 317 5.01 -4.82 -15.39
CA LEU A 317 4.67 -5.51 -14.14
C LEU A 317 5.16 -6.98 -14.14
N ALA A 318 5.03 -7.68 -15.27
CA ALA A 318 5.43 -9.08 -15.39
C ALA A 318 6.93 -9.32 -15.13
N GLU A 319 7.80 -8.36 -15.50
CA GLU A 319 9.25 -8.45 -15.28
C GLU A 319 9.64 -8.34 -13.80
N HIS A 320 8.74 -7.80 -12.97
CA HIS A 320 8.98 -7.53 -11.55
C HIS A 320 8.24 -8.48 -10.61
N LEU A 321 7.30 -9.27 -11.10
CA LEU A 321 6.56 -10.23 -10.29
C LEU A 321 7.23 -11.60 -10.30
N HIS A 322 6.80 -12.47 -9.38
CA HIS A 322 7.22 -13.87 -9.37
C HIS A 322 6.98 -14.51 -10.75
N PRO A 323 7.90 -15.34 -11.29
CA PRO A 323 7.77 -15.94 -12.62
C PRO A 323 6.45 -16.68 -12.86
N MET A 324 5.79 -17.17 -11.81
CA MET A 324 4.46 -17.81 -11.92
C MET A 324 3.41 -16.91 -12.56
N TYR A 325 3.52 -15.58 -12.43
CA TYR A 325 2.53 -14.64 -12.96
C TYR A 325 2.70 -14.37 -14.46
N GLY A 326 3.81 -14.76 -15.07
CA GLY A 326 4.25 -14.24 -16.39
C GLY A 326 3.19 -14.25 -17.50
N ASN A 327 2.35 -15.30 -17.58
CA ASN A 327 1.29 -15.41 -18.59
C ASN A 327 -0.14 -15.39 -17.98
N LEU A 328 -0.26 -15.05 -16.70
CA LEU A 328 -1.52 -15.10 -15.97
C LEU A 328 -2.16 -13.72 -15.79
N LEU A 329 -1.37 -12.66 -15.96
CA LEU A 329 -1.81 -11.30 -15.62
C LEU A 329 -3.00 -10.86 -16.47
N LYS A 330 -3.97 -10.25 -15.79
CA LYS A 330 -5.15 -9.68 -16.42
C LYS A 330 -5.40 -8.27 -15.90
N GLU A 331 -5.59 -7.34 -16.84
CA GLU A 331 -5.70 -5.92 -16.58
C GLU A 331 -7.14 -5.41 -16.77
N HIS A 332 -7.60 -4.58 -15.84
CA HIS A 332 -8.79 -3.75 -16.01
C HIS A 332 -8.46 -2.27 -15.83
N ILE A 333 -8.90 -1.44 -16.76
CA ILE A 333 -8.54 -0.01 -16.77
C ILE A 333 -9.62 0.82 -16.06
N THR A 334 -9.21 1.72 -15.16
CA THR A 334 -10.11 2.65 -14.48
C THR A 334 -9.49 4.03 -14.27
N ASN A 335 -10.33 5.05 -14.17
CA ASN A 335 -9.96 6.39 -13.71
C ASN A 335 -10.49 6.69 -12.28
N GLY A 336 -10.88 5.66 -11.54
CA GLY A 336 -11.49 5.73 -10.22
C GLY A 336 -13.01 5.90 -10.22
N ARG A 337 -13.60 6.36 -11.33
CA ARG A 337 -15.05 6.49 -11.50
C ARG A 337 -15.63 5.42 -12.42
N HIS A 338 -15.05 5.24 -13.59
CA HIS A 338 -15.51 4.30 -14.62
C HIS A 338 -14.47 3.24 -14.92
N TYR A 339 -14.91 2.17 -15.59
CA TYR A 339 -14.03 1.22 -16.25
C TYR A 339 -13.92 1.53 -17.74
N PHE A 340 -12.83 1.10 -18.36
CA PHE A 340 -12.55 1.34 -19.79
C PHE A 340 -12.09 0.07 -20.50
N SER A 341 -12.41 -0.05 -21.78
CA SER A 341 -11.79 -1.05 -22.65
C SER A 341 -10.30 -0.72 -22.86
N SER A 342 -9.48 -1.73 -23.13
CA SER A 342 -8.03 -1.55 -23.34
C SER A 342 -7.68 -0.70 -24.57
N ASP A 343 -8.59 -0.59 -25.53
CA ASP A 343 -8.47 0.29 -26.70
C ASP A 343 -9.06 1.70 -26.47
N GLY A 344 -9.60 1.95 -25.28
CA GLY A 344 -10.14 3.25 -24.85
C GLY A 344 -11.44 3.67 -25.54
N LYS A 345 -12.10 2.78 -26.30
CA LYS A 345 -13.33 3.11 -27.04
C LYS A 345 -14.61 2.95 -26.24
N GLU A 346 -14.60 2.07 -25.24
CA GLU A 346 -15.77 1.80 -24.41
C GLU A 346 -15.53 2.27 -22.98
N THR A 347 -16.57 2.88 -22.40
CA THR A 347 -16.63 3.28 -21.01
C THR A 347 -17.76 2.50 -20.35
N PHE A 348 -17.47 1.85 -19.23
CA PHE A 348 -18.44 1.04 -18.50
C PHE A 348 -18.76 1.67 -17.14
N SER A 349 -20.03 1.57 -16.77
CA SER A 349 -20.49 1.91 -15.42
C SER A 349 -19.91 0.94 -14.39
N ALA A 350 -19.55 1.45 -13.21
CA ALA A 350 -18.88 0.66 -12.18
C ALA A 350 -19.75 -0.47 -11.62
N ASP A 351 -21.05 -0.21 -11.44
CA ASP A 351 -22.02 -1.17 -10.91
C ASP A 351 -22.25 -2.39 -11.80
N VAL A 352 -22.22 -2.20 -13.12
CA VAL A 352 -22.36 -3.29 -14.10
C VAL A 352 -21.04 -4.02 -14.28
N TYR A 353 -19.93 -3.29 -14.48
CA TYR A 353 -18.66 -3.91 -14.84
C TYR A 353 -17.98 -4.62 -13.64
N ALA A 354 -18.34 -4.26 -12.40
CA ALA A 354 -17.82 -4.90 -11.19
C ALA A 354 -18.05 -6.42 -11.15
N GLU A 355 -19.15 -6.93 -11.72
CA GLU A 355 -19.42 -8.37 -11.75
C GLU A 355 -18.36 -9.13 -12.56
N ARG A 356 -17.95 -8.55 -13.69
CA ARG A 356 -16.87 -9.12 -14.52
C ARG A 356 -15.55 -9.13 -13.76
N VAL A 357 -15.18 -8.00 -13.16
CA VAL A 357 -13.91 -7.90 -12.40
C VAL A 357 -13.90 -8.87 -11.23
N ARG A 358 -15.01 -8.98 -10.49
CA ARG A 358 -15.18 -9.92 -9.39
C ARG A 358 -14.98 -11.36 -9.84
N ALA A 359 -15.69 -11.78 -10.88
CA ALA A 359 -15.60 -13.15 -11.41
C ALA A 359 -14.16 -13.50 -11.86
N GLU A 360 -13.44 -12.53 -12.42
CA GLU A 360 -12.07 -12.72 -12.87
C GLU A 360 -11.08 -12.79 -11.69
N ILE A 361 -11.27 -11.97 -10.64
CA ILE A 361 -10.50 -12.07 -9.39
C ILE A 361 -10.71 -13.44 -8.74
N GLU A 362 -11.95 -13.91 -8.65
CA GLU A 362 -12.31 -15.22 -8.09
C GLU A 362 -11.67 -16.35 -8.89
N ALA A 363 -11.73 -16.30 -10.22
CA ALA A 363 -11.08 -17.28 -11.10
C ALA A 363 -9.54 -17.26 -11.00
N GLY A 364 -8.95 -16.13 -10.64
CA GLY A 364 -7.50 -15.98 -10.45
C GLY A 364 -6.95 -16.76 -9.25
N THR A 365 -7.79 -17.07 -8.25
CA THR A 365 -7.37 -17.74 -7.01
C THR A 365 -6.78 -19.13 -7.25
N GLU A 366 -7.38 -19.88 -8.17
CA GLU A 366 -6.94 -21.23 -8.59
C GLU A 366 -5.52 -21.26 -9.19
N LYS A 367 -4.97 -20.09 -9.55
CA LYS A 367 -3.60 -19.97 -10.09
C LYS A 367 -2.56 -19.59 -9.04
N MET A 368 -3.00 -19.23 -7.84
CA MET A 368 -2.12 -18.89 -6.72
C MET A 368 -1.71 -20.16 -5.97
N PRO A 369 -0.65 -20.14 -5.14
CA PRO A 369 -0.29 -21.31 -4.34
C PRO A 369 -1.36 -21.60 -3.28
N LEU A 370 -1.88 -20.54 -2.67
CA LEU A 370 -2.90 -20.63 -1.63
C LEU A 370 -3.73 -19.34 -1.54
N THR A 371 -4.88 -19.45 -0.89
CA THR A 371 -5.71 -18.33 -0.43
C THR A 371 -6.04 -18.47 1.05
N VAL A 372 -6.40 -17.36 1.71
CA VAL A 372 -6.76 -17.37 3.12
C VAL A 372 -8.08 -16.64 3.35
N SER A 373 -8.98 -17.27 4.12
CA SER A 373 -10.21 -16.67 4.60
C SER A 373 -10.35 -16.79 6.14
N GLY A 374 -11.46 -16.33 6.71
CA GLY A 374 -11.71 -16.42 8.17
C GLY A 374 -11.53 -15.12 8.96
N GLY A 375 -11.55 -13.96 8.28
CA GLY A 375 -11.44 -12.66 8.94
C GLY A 375 -10.03 -12.36 9.45
N VAL A 376 -9.04 -12.70 8.62
CA VAL A 376 -7.62 -12.41 8.84
C VAL A 376 -7.06 -11.63 7.66
N ALA A 377 -6.08 -10.78 7.92
CA ALA A 377 -5.21 -10.23 6.89
C ALA A 377 -4.03 -11.18 6.71
N TRP A 378 -3.52 -11.31 5.50
CA TRP A 378 -2.49 -12.31 5.21
C TRP A 378 -1.56 -11.89 4.09
N VAL A 379 -0.35 -12.44 4.12
CA VAL A 379 0.66 -12.28 3.06
C VAL A 379 1.42 -13.60 2.91
N CYS A 380 1.64 -14.03 1.67
CA CYS A 380 2.42 -15.23 1.37
C CYS A 380 3.59 -14.87 0.44
N ALA A 381 4.79 -15.28 0.81
CA ALA A 381 6.00 -15.10 0.00
C ALA A 381 6.78 -16.42 -0.11
N GLN A 382 7.38 -16.68 -1.26
CA GLN A 382 8.32 -17.78 -1.46
C GLN A 382 9.69 -17.37 -0.90
N THR A 383 10.17 -18.09 0.11
CA THR A 383 11.48 -17.83 0.76
C THR A 383 12.59 -18.71 0.20
N ALA A 384 12.23 -19.85 -0.40
CA ALA A 384 13.11 -20.76 -1.13
C ALA A 384 12.26 -21.60 -2.09
N PRO A 385 12.85 -22.33 -3.07
CA PRO A 385 12.07 -23.09 -4.05
C PRO A 385 10.96 -23.95 -3.46
N HIS A 386 11.23 -24.63 -2.34
CA HIS A 386 10.28 -25.48 -1.62
C HIS A 386 9.64 -24.83 -0.38
N HIS A 387 9.86 -23.54 -0.11
CA HIS A 387 9.39 -22.91 1.13
C HIS A 387 8.57 -21.66 0.87
N LEU A 388 7.40 -21.60 1.52
CA LEU A 388 6.58 -20.41 1.61
C LEU A 388 6.56 -19.89 3.06
N ARG A 389 6.60 -18.58 3.22
CA ARG A 389 6.29 -17.88 4.46
C ARG A 389 4.89 -17.29 4.38
N LEU A 390 3.99 -17.80 5.22
CA LEU A 390 2.64 -17.26 5.38
C LEU A 390 2.54 -16.46 6.68
N THR A 391 2.25 -15.17 6.56
CA THR A 391 1.93 -14.28 7.68
C THR A 391 0.41 -14.19 7.81
N LEU A 392 -0.13 -14.48 8.99
CA LEU A 392 -1.54 -14.38 9.33
C LEU A 392 -1.74 -13.35 10.44
N ILE A 393 -2.72 -12.46 10.31
CA ILE A 393 -2.93 -11.34 11.24
C ILE A 393 -4.42 -11.20 11.53
N ASP A 394 -4.81 -11.00 12.79
CA ASP A 394 -6.19 -10.64 13.12
C ASP A 394 -6.60 -9.33 12.43
N SER A 395 -7.52 -9.42 11.47
CA SER A 395 -7.98 -8.30 10.63
C SER A 395 -8.93 -7.34 11.36
N GLY A 396 -9.36 -7.69 12.58
CA GLY A 396 -10.21 -6.84 13.43
C GLY A 396 -9.42 -5.64 13.93
N TYR A 397 -9.16 -4.65 13.06
CA TYR A 397 -8.31 -3.52 13.39
C TYR A 397 -8.83 -2.77 14.62
N LEU A 398 -10.10 -2.33 14.59
CA LEU A 398 -10.78 -1.68 15.72
C LEU A 398 -11.23 -2.65 16.82
N ASN A 399 -11.78 -3.80 16.42
CA ASN A 399 -12.37 -4.80 17.32
C ASN A 399 -11.70 -6.15 17.06
N PRO A 400 -10.50 -6.37 17.61
CA PRO A 400 -9.82 -7.65 17.47
C PRO A 400 -10.61 -8.76 18.16
N SER A 401 -10.51 -9.96 17.63
CA SER A 401 -11.08 -11.17 18.23
C SER A 401 -10.23 -12.36 17.84
N ARG A 402 -10.31 -13.47 18.61
CA ARG A 402 -9.75 -14.73 18.12
C ARG A 402 -10.39 -15.04 16.75
N LYS A 403 -9.56 -15.48 15.80
CA LYS A 403 -9.98 -15.89 14.46
C LYS A 403 -9.53 -17.32 14.20
N THR A 404 -10.20 -17.98 13.28
CA THR A 404 -9.74 -19.24 12.69
C THR A 404 -9.53 -18.97 11.21
N ALA A 405 -8.27 -18.85 10.81
CA ALA A 405 -7.89 -18.70 9.41
C ALA A 405 -8.10 -20.03 8.70
N LYS A 406 -8.70 -19.99 7.51
CA LYS A 406 -8.80 -21.14 6.61
C LYS A 406 -7.82 -20.93 5.48
N VAL A 407 -6.74 -21.70 5.47
CA VAL A 407 -5.73 -21.68 4.42
C VAL A 407 -6.07 -22.79 3.44
N GLU A 408 -6.37 -22.42 2.20
CA GLU A 408 -6.67 -23.35 1.12
C GLU A 408 -5.54 -23.34 0.09
N PHE A 409 -4.99 -24.52 -0.18
CA PHE A 409 -3.92 -24.72 -1.15
C PHE A 409 -4.50 -25.12 -2.51
N HIS A 410 -4.00 -24.48 -3.57
CA HIS A 410 -4.46 -24.68 -4.95
C HIS A 410 -3.35 -25.30 -5.81
N ALA A 411 -2.43 -24.47 -6.30
CA ALA A 411 -1.39 -24.88 -7.25
C ALA A 411 -0.23 -25.69 -6.61
N VAL A 412 -0.22 -25.85 -5.28
CA VAL A 412 0.86 -26.52 -4.54
C VAL A 412 0.33 -27.49 -3.49
N ASN A 413 1.17 -28.42 -3.05
CA ASN A 413 0.84 -29.38 -2.00
C ASN A 413 1.81 -29.22 -0.81
N PRO A 414 1.30 -28.88 0.40
CA PRO A 414 2.14 -28.74 1.59
C PRO A 414 2.59 -30.12 2.08
N LEU A 415 3.89 -30.25 2.37
CA LEU A 415 4.49 -31.40 3.04
C LEU A 415 4.47 -31.20 4.56
N LYS A 416 4.78 -29.99 5.02
CA LYS A 416 4.89 -29.65 6.45
C LYS A 416 4.51 -28.19 6.67
N ILE A 417 3.84 -27.91 7.78
CA ILE A 417 3.47 -26.54 8.19
C ILE A 417 3.90 -26.35 9.64
N THR A 418 4.77 -25.38 9.90
CA THR A 418 5.30 -25.07 11.23
C THR A 418 5.05 -23.62 11.60
N ASP A 419 4.52 -23.35 12.79
CA ASP A 419 4.56 -22.00 13.34
C ASP A 419 5.95 -21.68 13.88
N LEU A 420 6.51 -20.57 13.44
CA LEU A 420 7.90 -20.20 13.76
C LEU A 420 8.10 -19.62 15.15
N LEU A 421 7.04 -19.08 15.78
CA LEU A 421 7.13 -18.54 17.13
C LEU A 421 6.90 -19.62 18.18
N SER A 422 5.96 -20.54 17.95
CA SER A 422 5.61 -21.58 18.92
C SER A 422 6.25 -22.94 18.65
N GLY A 423 6.72 -23.20 17.43
CA GLY A 423 7.19 -24.52 16.99
C GLY A 423 6.05 -25.52 16.72
N GLU A 424 4.79 -25.10 16.85
CA GLU A 424 3.61 -25.93 16.63
C GLU A 424 3.59 -26.48 15.19
N GLN A 425 3.30 -27.78 15.07
CA GLN A 425 3.08 -28.44 13.78
C GLN A 425 1.60 -28.41 13.44
N ILE A 426 1.27 -27.83 12.28
CA ILE A 426 -0.09 -27.81 11.75
C ILE A 426 -0.20 -28.95 10.72
N ALA A 427 -1.26 -29.75 10.82
CA ALA A 427 -1.47 -30.86 9.90
C ALA A 427 -1.63 -30.33 8.46
N PRO A 428 -0.80 -30.80 7.50
CA PRO A 428 -0.93 -30.39 6.10
C PRO A 428 -2.19 -31.02 5.49
N GLY A 429 -2.80 -30.29 4.56
CA GLY A 429 -3.98 -30.73 3.82
C GLY A 429 -4.37 -29.71 2.76
N ARG A 430 -5.35 -30.04 1.91
CA ARG A 430 -5.87 -29.09 0.91
C ARG A 430 -6.43 -27.83 1.58
N VAL A 431 -7.11 -28.00 2.71
CA VAL A 431 -7.56 -26.91 3.57
C VAL A 431 -7.03 -27.20 4.98
N CYS A 432 -6.38 -26.22 5.60
CA CYS A 432 -6.03 -26.27 7.01
C CYS A 432 -6.62 -25.08 7.78
N GLU A 433 -7.01 -25.34 9.02
CA GLU A 433 -7.52 -24.32 9.93
C GLU A 433 -6.42 -23.93 10.91
N VAL A 434 -6.19 -22.63 11.07
CA VAL A 434 -5.16 -22.07 11.94
C VAL A 434 -5.78 -21.04 12.86
N ASP A 435 -5.72 -21.29 14.17
CA ASP A 435 -6.17 -20.30 15.15
C ASP A 435 -5.20 -19.12 15.17
N VAL A 436 -5.74 -17.91 15.00
CA VAL A 436 -5.02 -16.65 15.14
C VAL A 436 -5.50 -15.96 16.42
N PRO A 437 -4.60 -15.71 17.39
CA PRO A 437 -5.01 -15.09 18.65
C PRO A 437 -5.54 -13.67 18.45
N CYS A 438 -6.44 -13.27 19.36
CA CYS A 438 -7.03 -11.92 19.38
C CYS A 438 -5.95 -10.83 19.36
N GLY A 439 -6.00 -9.96 18.36
CA GLY A 439 -5.10 -8.82 18.23
C GLY A 439 -3.65 -9.19 17.92
N LEU A 440 -3.36 -10.43 17.53
CA LEU A 440 -2.01 -10.91 17.23
C LEU A 440 -1.90 -11.45 15.80
N PHE A 441 -0.77 -12.10 15.54
CA PHE A 441 -0.38 -12.65 14.25
C PHE A 441 0.39 -13.96 14.45
N ARG A 442 0.49 -14.74 13.38
CA ARG A 442 1.27 -15.99 13.29
C ARG A 442 2.13 -15.98 12.04
N PHE A 443 3.29 -16.62 12.11
CA PHE A 443 4.20 -16.80 10.98
C PHE A 443 4.39 -18.28 10.74
N LEU A 444 3.88 -18.77 9.61
CA LEU A 444 3.96 -20.17 9.25
C LEU A 444 5.03 -20.38 8.18
N ASP A 445 5.91 -21.33 8.43
CA ASP A 445 6.79 -21.91 7.42
C ASP A 445 6.09 -23.11 6.79
N ILE A 446 5.91 -23.09 5.48
CA ILE A 446 5.24 -24.12 4.71
C ILE A 446 6.27 -24.74 3.77
N GLU A 447 6.61 -26.00 4.02
CA GLU A 447 7.44 -26.81 3.13
C GLU A 447 6.55 -27.46 2.07
N LEU A 448 6.94 -27.36 0.81
CA LEU A 448 6.22 -27.89 -0.34
C LEU A 448 6.83 -29.20 -0.82
N THR A 449 5.97 -30.12 -1.26
CA THR A 449 6.41 -31.39 -1.85
C THR A 449 7.20 -31.22 -3.16
N GLN A 450 6.99 -30.11 -3.88
CA GLN A 450 7.68 -29.74 -5.11
C GLN A 450 8.05 -28.25 -5.06
N PRO A 451 9.07 -27.81 -5.81
CA PRO A 451 9.33 -26.39 -5.97
C PRO A 451 8.09 -25.67 -6.54
N LEU A 452 7.82 -24.44 -6.09
CA LEU A 452 6.82 -23.57 -6.71
C LEU A 452 7.29 -23.07 -8.08
#